data_AF-A0A7X8BQV8-F1
#
_entry.id   AF-A0A7X8BQV8-F1
#
_cell.length_a   1.000
_cell.length_b   1.000
_cell.length_c   1.000
_cell.angle_alpha   90.00
_cell.angle_beta   90.00
_cell.angle_gamma   90.00
#
_symmetry.space_group_name_H-M   'P 1'
#
loop_
_entity.id
_entity.type
_entity.pdbx_description
1 polymer ?
#
loop_
_entity_poly.entity_id
_entity_poly.type
_entity_poly.pdbx_seq_one_letter_code
_entity_poly.pdbx_strand_id
1 'polypeptide(L)'
;MAELFDKDTDTIGLHIKNIYHDGELAEAATTEEYSVVQLEGKRKVRRKLKHYNLDMIISVGYRINSKRGRQFRVWATQRLKDYLVNIHRPVRHRSISMWR
;
A
#
# COMPACT_ATOMS: atom_id res chain seq x y z
N MET A 1 1.42 -7.84 -5.41
CA MET A 1 0.14 -7.09 -5.33
C MET A 1 -1.04 -7.91 -5.87
N ALA A 2 -0.92 -8.54 -7.05
CA ALA A 2 -1.89 -9.52 -7.58
C ALA A 2 -2.27 -10.59 -6.55
N GLU A 3 -1.27 -11.29 -6.01
CA GLU A 3 -1.46 -12.27 -4.93
C GLU A 3 -2.11 -11.64 -3.69
N LEU A 4 -1.62 -10.49 -3.21
CA LEU A 4 -2.16 -9.79 -2.03
C LEU A 4 -3.68 -9.59 -2.12
N PHE A 5 -4.20 -9.24 -3.29
CA PHE A 5 -5.62 -8.93 -3.47
C PHE A 5 -6.45 -10.02 -4.13
N ASP A 6 -5.85 -11.18 -4.41
CA ASP A 6 -6.48 -12.32 -5.09
C ASP A 6 -7.08 -11.91 -6.44
N LYS A 7 -6.22 -11.30 -7.27
CA LYS A 7 -6.55 -10.79 -8.60
C LYS A 7 -5.41 -11.05 -9.58
N ASP A 8 -5.75 -11.11 -10.85
CA ASP A 8 -4.77 -11.23 -11.93
C ASP A 8 -3.93 -9.97 -12.08
N THR A 9 -2.71 -10.13 -12.60
CA THR A 9 -1.78 -9.03 -12.84
C THR A 9 -2.35 -7.96 -13.76
N ASP A 10 -3.16 -8.35 -14.73
CA ASP A 10 -3.79 -7.43 -15.70
C ASP A 10 -4.82 -6.53 -15.02
N THR A 11 -5.60 -7.09 -14.09
CA THR A 11 -6.57 -6.31 -13.30
C THR A 11 -5.87 -5.28 -12.42
N ILE A 12 -4.76 -5.68 -11.78
CA ILE A 12 -3.94 -4.75 -10.99
C ILE A 12 -3.35 -3.65 -11.90
N GLY A 13 -2.82 -4.03 -13.06
CA GLY A 13 -2.26 -3.09 -14.04
C GLY A 13 -3.29 -2.06 -14.52
N LEU A 14 -4.53 -2.48 -14.75
CA LEU A 14 -5.63 -1.58 -15.11
C LEU A 14 -5.91 -0.55 -14.00
N HIS A 15 -6.00 -0.99 -12.74
CA HIS A 15 -6.22 -0.07 -11.63
C HIS A 15 -5.08 0.95 -11.49
N ILE A 16 -3.83 0.51 -11.60
CA ILE A 16 -2.65 1.40 -11.55
C ILE A 16 -2.70 2.43 -12.67
N LYS A 17 -2.99 1.99 -13.91
CA LYS A 17 -3.10 2.89 -15.07
C LYS A 17 -4.17 3.95 -14.84
N ASN A 18 -5.33 3.56 -14.30
CA ASN A 18 -6.42 4.48 -14.03
C ASN A 18 -6.05 5.47 -12.91
N ILE A 19 -5.37 5.02 -11.84
CA ILE A 19 -4.90 5.90 -10.76
C ILE A 19 -3.98 7.01 -11.30
N TYR A 20 -3.07 6.66 -12.22
CA TYR A 20 -2.20 7.65 -12.87
C TYR A 20 -2.95 8.54 -13.86
N HIS A 21 -3.87 7.98 -14.63
CA HIS A 21 -4.71 8.73 -15.55
C HIS A 21 -5.60 9.76 -14.83
N ASP A 22 -6.15 9.37 -13.68
CA ASP A 22 -6.98 10.24 -12.83
C ASP A 22 -6.15 11.31 -12.11
N GLY A 23 -4.81 11.26 -12.20
CA GLY A 23 -3.90 12.18 -11.52
C GLY A 23 -3.86 12.02 -10.00
N GLU A 24 -4.39 10.92 -9.45
CA GLU A 24 -4.43 10.68 -8.00
C GLU A 24 -3.01 10.51 -7.44
N LEU A 25 -2.13 9.86 -8.19
CA LEU A 25 -0.73 9.64 -7.83
C LEU A 25 0.20 10.00 -9.00
N ALA A 26 1.40 10.46 -8.69
CA ALA A 26 2.45 10.70 -9.67
C ALA A 26 3.36 9.46 -9.79
N GLU A 27 3.50 8.91 -11.00
CA GLU A 27 4.26 7.67 -11.24
C GLU A 27 5.71 7.73 -10.72
N ALA A 28 6.37 8.88 -10.86
CA ALA A 28 7.73 9.09 -10.39
C ALA A 28 7.88 9.07 -8.85
N ALA A 29 6.81 9.34 -8.11
CA ALA A 29 6.82 9.34 -6.65
C ALA A 29 6.40 7.99 -6.05
N THR A 30 5.70 7.16 -6.82
CA THR A 30 5.07 5.94 -6.32
C THR A 30 5.65 4.64 -6.87
N THR A 31 6.63 4.74 -7.77
CA THR A 31 7.28 3.59 -8.40
C THR A 31 8.79 3.72 -8.38
N GLU A 32 9.46 2.65 -7.94
CA GLU A 32 10.89 2.46 -8.13
C GLU A 32 11.12 1.33 -9.15
N GLU A 33 11.98 1.59 -10.15
CA GLU A 33 12.36 0.57 -11.12
C GLU A 33 13.50 -0.30 -10.56
N TYR A 34 13.18 -1.54 -10.19
CA TYR A 34 14.21 -2.53 -9.87
C TYR A 34 14.54 -3.32 -11.12
N SER A 35 15.81 -3.29 -11.53
CA SER A 35 16.32 -4.15 -12.58
C SER A 35 16.71 -5.49 -11.98
N VAL A 36 15.87 -6.51 -12.14
CA VAL A 36 16.22 -7.88 -11.75
C VAL A 36 16.64 -8.64 -13.00
N VAL A 37 17.86 -9.19 -12.98
CA VAL A 37 18.35 -10.11 -14.01
C VAL A 37 17.89 -11.50 -13.62
N GLN A 38 16.94 -12.05 -14.34
CA GLN A 38 16.49 -13.43 -14.16
C GLN A 38 17.09 -14.30 -15.26
N LEU A 39 17.61 -15.48 -14.91
CA LEU A 39 18.06 -16.48 -15.88
C LEU A 39 16.87 -17.39 -16.21
N GLU A 40 16.28 -17.22 -17.39
CA GLU A 40 15.33 -18.18 -17.95
C GLU A 40 16.11 -19.11 -18.90
N GLY A 41 16.48 -20.30 -18.41
CA GLY A 41 17.28 -21.27 -19.14
C GLY A 41 18.70 -20.76 -19.45
N LYS A 42 19.06 -20.66 -20.73
CA LYS A 42 20.36 -20.11 -21.18
C LYS A 42 20.36 -18.60 -21.43
N ARG A 43 19.22 -17.90 -21.29
CA ARG A 43 19.08 -16.46 -21.60
C ARG A 43 18.95 -15.64 -20.30
N LYS A 44 19.78 -14.60 -20.18
CA LYS A 44 19.61 -13.54 -19.17
C LYS A 44 18.50 -12.61 -19.63
N VAL A 45 17.32 -12.71 -19.01
CA VAL A 45 16.19 -11.81 -19.27
C VAL A 45 16.19 -10.72 -18.19
N ARG A 46 16.39 -9.47 -18.60
CA ARG A 46 16.14 -8.32 -17.73
C ARG A 46 14.65 -8.02 -17.76
N ARG A 47 13.96 -8.26 -16.65
CA ARG A 47 12.61 -7.72 -16.45
C ARG A 47 12.73 -6.49 -15.56
N LYS A 48 12.14 -5.38 -16.01
CA LYS A 48 11.91 -4.21 -15.14
C LYS A 48 10.77 -4.57 -14.21
N LEU A 49 11.09 -4.79 -12.93
CA LEU A 49 10.09 -4.99 -11.89
C LEU A 49 9.82 -3.65 -11.24
N LYS A 50 8.68 -3.05 -11.60
CA LYS A 50 8.17 -1.85 -10.92
C LYS A 50 7.77 -2.26 -9.50
N HIS A 51 8.47 -1.70 -8.51
CA HIS A 51 8.08 -1.80 -7.12
C HIS A 51 7.26 -0.57 -6.77
N TYR A 52 6.07 -0.81 -6.26
CA TYR A 52 5.13 0.24 -5.92
C TYR A 52 5.17 0.51 -4.42
N ASN A 53 5.13 1.78 -4.06
CA ASN A 53 5.14 2.21 -2.66
C ASN A 53 3.80 1.94 -1.96
N LEU A 54 3.72 2.33 -0.68
CA LEU A 54 2.52 2.13 0.12
C LEU A 54 1.30 2.88 -0.43
N ASP A 55 1.47 4.10 -0.95
CA ASP A 55 0.36 4.91 -1.47
C ASP A 55 -0.35 4.20 -2.61
N MET A 56 0.43 3.63 -3.55
CA MET A 56 -0.14 2.84 -4.63
C MET A 56 -0.88 1.60 -4.11
N ILE A 57 -0.33 0.88 -3.13
CA ILE A 57 -0.98 -0.30 -2.55
C ILE A 57 -2.31 0.09 -1.89
N ILE A 58 -2.36 1.24 -1.20
CA ILE A 58 -3.57 1.78 -0.58
C ILE A 58 -4.60 2.12 -1.67
N SER A 59 -4.25 2.96 -2.65
CA SER A 59 -5.16 3.38 -3.71
C SER A 59 -5.75 2.19 -4.48
N VAL A 60 -4.91 1.21 -4.85
CA VAL A 60 -5.36 -0.03 -5.49
C VAL A 60 -6.26 -0.84 -4.56
N GLY A 61 -5.88 -1.03 -3.29
CA GLY A 61 -6.63 -1.80 -2.31
C GLY A 61 -8.04 -1.27 -2.04
N TYR A 62 -8.24 0.06 -2.13
CA TYR A 62 -9.55 0.68 -2.02
C TYR A 62 -10.42 0.47 -3.27
N ARG A 63 -9.82 0.37 -4.47
CA ARG A 63 -10.52 0.19 -5.75
C ARG A 63 -10.85 -1.28 -6.08
N ILE A 64 -10.21 -2.25 -5.43
CA ILE A 64 -10.44 -3.68 -5.71
C ILE A 64 -11.74 -4.20 -5.10
N ASN A 65 -12.56 -4.82 -5.94
CA ASN A 65 -13.72 -5.60 -5.52
C ASN A 65 -13.35 -7.10 -5.38
N SER A 66 -12.82 -7.48 -4.22
CA SER A 66 -12.53 -8.87 -3.85
C SER A 66 -12.75 -9.09 -2.35
N LYS A 67 -12.79 -10.36 -1.92
CA LYS A 67 -12.84 -10.70 -0.48
C LYS A 67 -11.62 -10.13 0.26
N ARG A 68 -10.42 -10.27 -0.33
CA ARG A 68 -9.18 -9.70 0.21
C ARG A 68 -9.22 -8.16 0.22
N GLY A 69 -9.74 -7.52 -0.84
CA GLY A 69 -9.92 -6.07 -0.88
C GLY A 69 -10.85 -5.54 0.21
N ARG A 70 -11.96 -6.24 0.49
CA ARG A 70 -12.84 -5.89 1.64
C ARG A 70 -12.13 -6.04 2.98
N GLN A 71 -11.40 -7.13 3.19
CA GLN A 71 -10.61 -7.35 4.40
C GLN A 71 -9.54 -6.26 4.59
N PHE A 72 -8.85 -5.90 3.51
CA PHE A 72 -7.89 -4.81 3.49
C PHE A 72 -8.52 -3.48 3.93
N ARG A 73 -9.68 -3.12 3.39
CA ARG A 73 -10.38 -1.87 3.77
C ARG A 73 -10.81 -1.86 5.24
N VAL A 74 -11.31 -2.98 5.76
CA VAL A 74 -11.67 -3.11 7.19
C VAL A 74 -10.43 -2.92 8.04
N TRP A 75 -9.33 -3.61 7.71
CA TRP A 75 -8.06 -3.49 8.43
C TRP A 75 -7.48 -2.06 8.38
N ALA A 76 -7.42 -1.46 7.20
CA ALA A 76 -6.87 -0.11 7.01
C ALA A 76 -7.68 0.93 7.79
N THR A 77 -9.01 0.83 7.73
CA THR A 77 -9.91 1.71 8.48
C THR A 77 -9.73 1.53 9.99
N GLN A 78 -9.57 0.30 10.47
CA GLN A 78 -9.33 0.04 11.88
C GLN A 78 -8.00 0.66 12.32
N ARG A 79 -6.93 0.47 11.54
CA ARG A 79 -5.62 1.07 11.83
C ARG A 79 -5.71 2.60 11.89
N LEU A 80 -6.38 3.22 10.92
CA LEU A 80 -6.58 4.67 10.92
C LEU A 80 -7.34 5.14 12.17
N LYS A 81 -8.41 4.43 12.56
CA LYS A 81 -9.15 4.73 13.81
C LYS A 81 -8.25 4.62 15.03
N ASP A 82 -7.45 3.55 15.15
CA ASP A 82 -6.53 3.35 16.27
C ASP A 82 -5.53 4.52 16.37
N TYR A 83 -4.96 4.96 15.24
CA TYR A 83 -4.07 6.12 15.19
C TYR A 83 -4.76 7.42 15.61
N LEU A 84 -5.96 7.69 15.09
CA LEU A 84 -6.71 8.91 15.43
C LEU A 84 -7.11 8.96 16.91
N VAL A 85 -7.52 7.83 17.49
CA VAL A 85 -7.84 7.73 18.92
C VAL A 85 -6.60 7.95 19.78
N ASN A 86 -5.45 7.40 19.38
CA ASN A 86 -4.21 7.60 20.11
C ASN A 86 -3.73 9.06 20.05
N ILE A 87 -3.92 9.75 18.92
CA ILE A 87 -3.62 11.18 18.79
C ILE A 87 -4.54 12.03 19.67
N HIS A 88 -5.82 11.69 19.74
CA HIS A 88 -6.81 12.47 20.49
C HIS A 88 -6.84 12.16 22.00
N ARG A 89 -6.02 11.22 22.49
CA ARG A 89 -5.92 10.94 23.92
C ARG A 89 -5.06 12.05 24.56
N PRO A 90 -5.63 12.97 25.38
CA PRO A 90 -4.84 13.97 26.05
C PRO A 90 -3.79 13.26 26.90
N VAL A 91 -2.53 13.63 26.71
CA VAL A 91 -1.42 13.17 27.55
C VAL A 91 -1.74 13.64 28.95
N ARG A 92 -2.32 12.76 29.78
CA ARG A 92 -2.44 13.02 31.20
C ARG A 92 -1.01 13.06 31.73
N HIS A 93 -0.47 14.26 31.94
CA HIS A 93 0.70 14.43 32.78
C HIS A 93 0.39 13.73 34.10
N ARG A 94 1.09 12.62 34.36
CA ARG A 94 1.14 12.08 35.71
C ARG A 94 1.77 13.18 36.54
N SER A 95 0.97 13.85 37.35
CA SER A 95 1.50 14.60 38.49
C SER A 95 2.36 13.62 39.26
N ILE A 96 3.67 13.79 39.17
CA ILE A 96 4.62 13.20 40.09
C ILE A 96 4.21 13.80 41.43
N SER A 97 3.50 13.03 42.24
CA SER A 97 3.26 13.33 43.64
C SER A 97 4.62 13.24 44.34
N MET A 98 5.34 14.35 44.30
CA MET A 98 6.43 14.62 45.22
C MET A 98 5.78 15.13 46.52
N TRP A 99 6.18 14.53 47.64
CA TRP A 99 5.84 14.85 49.05
C TRP A 99 4.53 14.28 49.62
N ARG A 100 4.61 13.16 50.35
CA ARG A 100 4.84 13.11 51.81
C ARG A 100 5.07 11.67 52.27
#